data_AF-A0A2A7H841-F1
#
_entry.id   AF-A0A2A7H841-F1
#
_cell.length_a   1.000
_cell.length_b   1.000
_cell.length_c   1.000
_cell.angle_alpha   90.00
_cell.angle_beta   90.00
_cell.angle_gamma   90.00
#
_symmetry.space_group_name_H-M   'P 1'
#
loop_
_entity.id
_entity.type
_entity.pdbx_description
1 polymer ?
#
loop_
_entity_poly.entity_id
_entity_poly.type
_entity_poly.pdbx_seq_one_letter_code
_entity_poly.pdbx_strand_id
1 'polypeptide(L)' 'MSIEQYIKYRNAGKQIEEIQNEYLLSEATALTLELGYQCYLKNISLDKAINLVDRIVILNTDESKPITFNPFAQM' A
#
# COMPACT_ATOMS: atom_id res chain seq x y z
N MET A 1 7.64 -10.76 9.91
CA MET A 1 6.48 -11.69 9.89
C MET A 1 6.24 -12.14 8.45
N SER A 2 5.83 -13.40 8.22
CA SER A 2 5.46 -13.86 6.87
C SER A 2 4.02 -13.49 6.51
N ILE A 3 3.69 -13.51 5.22
CA ILE A 3 2.33 -13.22 4.75
C ILE A 3 1.32 -14.30 5.17
N GLU A 4 1.72 -15.57 5.21
CA GLU A 4 0.87 -16.68 5.66
C GLU A 4 0.51 -16.55 7.14
N GLN A 5 1.45 -16.09 7.97
CA GLN A 5 1.19 -15.78 9.37
C GLN A 5 0.23 -14.59 9.50
N TYR A 6 0.47 -13.52 8.74
CA TYR A 6 -0.41 -12.35 8.72
C TYR A 6 -1.85 -12.71 8.33
N ILE A 7 -2.03 -13.50 7.27
CA ILE A 7 -3.35 -14.00 6.82
C ILE A 7 -4.06 -14.77 7.95
N LYS A 8 -3.35 -15.64 8.68
CA LYS A 8 -3.94 -16.38 9.81
C LYS A 8 -4.45 -15.45 10.91
N TYR A 9 -3.69 -14.41 11.27
CA TYR A 9 -4.12 -13.46 12.29
C TYR A 9 -5.30 -12.61 11.85
N ARG A 10 -5.30 -12.13 10.59
CA ARG A 10 -6.44 -11.39 10.05
C ARG A 10 -7.70 -12.24 9.94
N ASN A 11 -7.56 -13.51 9.50
CA ASN A 11 -8.68 -14.46 9.48
C ASN A 11 -9.20 -14.80 10.88
N ALA A 12 -8.35 -14.71 11.91
CA ALA A 12 -8.76 -14.85 13.31
C ALA A 12 -9.41 -13.57 13.89
N GLY A 13 -9.55 -12.51 13.08
CA GLY A 13 -10.22 -11.26 13.45
C GLY A 13 -9.33 -10.20 14.07
N LYS A 14 -8.01 -10.40 14.16
CA LYS A 14 -7.09 -9.37 14.66
C LYS A 14 -7.03 -8.18 13.71
N GLN A 15 -6.94 -6.98 14.26
CA GLN A 15 -6.76 -5.73 13.52
C GLN A 15 -5.30 -5.47 13.16
N ILE A 16 -5.09 -4.58 12.18
CA ILE A 16 -3.76 -4.24 11.68
C ILE A 16 -2.90 -3.67 12.81
N GLU A 17 -3.47 -2.78 13.62
CA GLU A 17 -2.79 -2.10 14.72
C GLU A 17 -2.39 -3.09 15.82
N GLU A 18 -3.23 -4.10 16.09
CA GLU A 18 -2.93 -5.15 17.06
C GLU A 18 -1.72 -5.98 16.61
N ILE A 19 -1.72 -6.40 15.34
CA ILE A 19 -0.62 -7.17 14.74
C ILE A 19 0.65 -6.31 14.66
N GLN A 20 0.52 -5.04 14.28
CA GLN A 20 1.65 -4.12 14.17
C GLN A 20 2.33 -3.93 15.52
N ASN A 21 1.55 -3.69 16.59
CA ASN A 21 2.07 -3.48 17.93
C ASN A 21 2.65 -4.76 18.53
N GLU A 22 2.00 -5.92 18.35
CA GLU A 22 2.46 -7.21 18.88
C GLU A 22 3.78 -7.67 18.26
N TYR A 23 3.97 -7.41 16.96
CA TYR A 23 5.16 -7.85 16.21
C TYR A 23 6.16 -6.71 15.93
N LEU A 24 5.94 -5.53 16.50
CA LEU A 24 6.78 -4.32 16.32
C LEU A 24 7.08 -4.03 14.85
N LEU A 25 6.05 -4.11 14.01
CA LEU A 25 6.19 -3.87 12.57
C LEU A 25 6.23 -2.37 12.29
N SER A 26 7.05 -1.98 11.32
CA SER A 26 6.93 -0.63 10.76
C SER A 26 5.60 -0.48 10.03
N GLU A 27 5.08 0.75 9.98
CA GLU A 27 3.83 1.08 9.27
C GLU A 27 3.86 0.58 7.82
N ALA A 28 4.96 0.85 7.11
CA ALA A 28 5.15 0.38 5.73
C ALA A 28 5.07 -1.15 5.59
N THR A 29 5.60 -1.89 6.57
CA THR A 29 5.54 -3.35 6.58
C THR A 29 4.12 -3.83 6.84
N ALA A 30 3.41 -3.22 7.81
CA ALA A 30 2.03 -3.56 8.12
C ALA A 30 1.11 -3.30 6.92
N LEU A 31 1.28 -2.17 6.22
CA LEU A 31 0.54 -1.84 5.00
C LEU A 31 0.85 -2.80 3.84
N THR A 32 2.11 -3.18 3.66
CA THR A 32 2.50 -4.16 2.63
C THR A 32 1.83 -5.52 2.88
N LEU A 33 1.80 -5.97 4.13
CA LEU A 33 1.14 -7.22 4.50
C LEU A 33 -0.39 -7.13 4.35
N GLU A 34 -1.01 -6.01 4.72
CA GLU A 34 -2.44 -5.80 4.49
C GLU A 34 -2.77 -5.81 3.00
N LEU A 35 -1.94 -5.17 2.16
CA LEU A 35 -2.14 -5.19 0.71
C LEU A 35 -2.05 -6.62 0.15
N GLY A 36 -1.09 -7.41 0.63
CA GLY A 36 -1.01 -8.84 0.31
C GLY A 36 -2.24 -9.63 0.77
N TYR A 37 -2.75 -9.36 1.97
CA TYR A 37 -3.97 -9.97 2.50
C TYR A 37 -5.22 -9.63 1.66
N GLN A 38 -5.37 -8.37 1.23
CA GLN A 38 -6.46 -7.95 0.36
C GLN A 38 -6.40 -8.63 -1.02
N CYS A 39 -5.19 -8.82 -1.56
CA CYS A 39 -5.01 -9.59 -2.80
C CYS A 39 -5.41 -11.06 -2.61
N TYR A 40 -5.01 -11.67 -1.49
CA TYR A 40 -5.41 -13.03 -1.12
C TYR A 40 -6.94 -13.19 -1.04
N LEU A 41 -7.64 -12.29 -0.34
CA LEU A 41 -9.10 -12.34 -0.20
C LEU A 41 -9.84 -12.25 -1.53
N LYS A 42 -9.32 -11.45 -2.46
CA LYS A 42 -9.92 -11.26 -3.80
C LYS A 42 -9.49 -12.33 -4.80
N ASN A 43 -8.70 -13.32 -4.37
CA ASN A 43 -8.06 -14.33 -5.22
C ASN A 43 -7.32 -13.69 -6.42
N ILE A 44 -6.70 -12.53 -6.18
CA ILE A 44 -5.89 -11.81 -7.16
C ILE A 44 -4.48 -12.36 -7.04
N SER A 45 -3.98 -13.00 -8.11
CA SER A 45 -2.58 -13.41 -8.18
C SER A 45 -1.67 -12.20 -8.05
N LEU A 46 -0.54 -12.35 -7.37
CA LEU A 46 0.40 -11.24 -7.11
C LEU A 46 0.82 -10.53 -8.41
N ASP A 47 1.01 -11.28 -9.50
CA ASP A 47 1.33 -10.73 -10.83
C ASP A 47 0.24 -9.78 -11.37
N LYS A 48 -1.03 -10.04 -11.07
CA LYS A 48 -2.15 -9.16 -11.45
C LYS A 48 -2.24 -7.95 -10.52
N ALA A 49 -1.89 -8.10 -9.25
CA ALA A 49 -1.82 -6.99 -8.30
C ALA A 49 -0.72 -5.99 -8.68
N ILE A 50 0.46 -6.46 -9.10
CA ILE A 50 1.55 -5.61 -9.61
C ILE A 50 1.09 -4.80 -10.84
N ASN A 51 0.44 -5.46 -11.79
CA ASN A 51 -0.14 -4.79 -12.98
C ASN A 51 -1.21 -3.75 -12.63
N LEU A 52 -1.91 -3.90 -11.51
CA LEU A 52 -2.87 -2.91 -11.00
C LEU A 52 -2.16 -1.72 -10.36
N VAL A 53 -1.09 -1.94 -9.60
CA VAL A 53 -0.27 -0.86 -9.02
C VAL A 53 0.30 0.01 -10.14
N ASP A 54 0.85 -0.58 -11.20
CA ASP A 54 1.36 0.18 -12.34
C ASP A 54 0.29 1.05 -12.99
N ARG A 55 -0.94 0.53 -13.12
CA ARG A 55 -2.07 1.31 -13.66
C ARG A 55 -2.54 2.42 -12.74
N ILE A 56 -2.52 2.21 -11.42
CA ILE A 56 -2.87 3.26 -10.45
C ILE A 56 -1.82 4.37 -10.43
N VAL A 57 -0.52 4.03 -10.55
CA VAL A 57 0.56 5.01 -10.71
C VAL A 57 0.39 5.80 -12.01
N ILE A 58 0.01 5.15 -13.11
CA ILE A 58 -0.27 5.81 -14.39
C ILE A 58 -1.48 6.76 -14.28
N LEU A 59 -2.54 6.38 -13.56
CA LEU A 59 -3.71 7.25 -13.37
C LEU A 59 -3.44 8.45 -12.45
N ASN A 60 -2.53 8.31 -11.47
CA ASN A 60 -2.15 9.39 -10.56
C ASN A 60 -1.03 10.31 -11.12
N THR A 61 -0.47 10.01 -12.30
CA THR A 61 0.54 10.87 -12.95
C THR A 61 -0.08 11.90 -13.90
N ASP A 62 -1.41 11.95 -14.02
CA ASP A 62 -2.12 12.89 -14.90
C ASP A 62 -2.74 14.09 -14.16
N GLU A 63 -2.07 14.60 -13.12
CA GLU A 63 -2.19 16.01 -12.74
C GLU A 63 -0.94 16.79 -13.17
N SER A 64 -0.82 16.89 -14.49
CA SER A 64 0.00 17.89 -15.17
C SER A 64 -0.51 19.30 -14.84
N LYS A 65 -0.02 19.91 -13.76
CA LYS A 65 0.09 21.38 -13.71
C LYS A 65 1.54 21.76 -13.98
N PRO A 66 1.85 22.46 -15.07
CA PRO A 66 3.17 23.03 -15.25
C PRO A 66 3.38 24.06 -14.13
N ILE A 67 4.33 23.78 -13.24
CA ILE A 67 4.81 24.76 -12.28
C ILE A 67 5.59 25.79 -13.08
N THR A 68 4.94 26.89 -13.49
CA THR A 68 5.64 28.09 -13.92
C THR A 68 6.36 28.66 -12.72
N PHE A 69 7.65 28.39 -12.61
CA PHE A 69 8.54 29.12 -11.71
C PHE A 69 8.61 30.57 -12.19
N ASN A 70 8.00 31.50 -11.45
CA ASN A 70 8.19 32.93 -11.66
C ASN A 70 9.33 33.41 -10.75
N PRO A 71 10.53 33.74 -11.28
CA PRO A 71 11.68 34.11 -10.46
C PRO A 71 11.56 35.50 -9.81
N PHE A 72 10.47 36.23 -10.04
CA PHE A 72 10.33 37.64 -9.63
C PHE A 72 9.30 37.90 -8.53
N ALA A 73 8.78 36.86 -7.85
CA ALA A 73 7.76 37.02 -6.82
C ALA A 73 8.30 37.40 -5.42
N GLN A 74 9.49 38.01 -5.33
CA GLN A 74 9.98 38.68 -4.13
C GLN A 74 10.65 40.01 -4.50
N MET A 75 9.84 41.07 -4.53
CA MET A 75 10.27 42.46 -4.32
C MET A 75 9.24 43.14 -3.42
#